data_AF-A0ABC9ETI7-F1
#
_entry.id   AF-A0ABC9ETI7-F1
#
_cell.length_a   1.000
_cell.length_b   1.000
_cell.length_c   1.000
_cell.angle_alpha   90.00
_cell.angle_beta   90.00
_cell.angle_gamma   90.00
#
_symmetry.space_group_name_H-M   'P 1'
#
loop_
_entity.id
_entity.type
_entity.pdbx_description
1 polymer ?
#
loop_
_entity_poly.entity_id
_entity_poly.type
_entity_poly.pdbx_seq_one_letter_code
_entity_poly.pdbx_strand_id
1 'polypeptide(L)'
;MLLGSSPSSQVKPQQWTVRRRSCAASSSPAVLPAPVVAVARRTVASAPLRAITESAVETSPLPQPPPLFADDDEEARLASYVPVYVMLPLEVVTTENELGDAAALRAQLRRLRAAGVDGVMVDVWWGIVEGGGPSRYEWRAYRELFGVVQAEGLKLQAIMSFHACGGNVGDAVSIPIPGWVREVGDGDPDVFYTNPSGARNRECLSIGVDDLPLFRGRTAVQVYAEFMRSFRENMADFLESGLIVDIEVGLGPAGELRYPSYAETRGWVFPGIGQFQCYDKYLAADFKAAATEAGHPEWELPRDSGEVNDTPEDTGFFAAEGGTYLTEQGRFFLTWYSSMLLQHGDKILDEANKAFLGCKVKLAAKVSGIHWWYRHPSHAAELAAGYYNLAGARDGYGPVARVLARHDGAVLNFTCAEMRDSEQPAEAMSSPEELVRQALSAGWREGIEVACENALSRYDRAGYNQMLLNARPNGVGGGGAGEPPPRRVAAVTYLRLSEELLAGNNFRIFRTFVRKMHADLDYCPDPARYGRPIRPLERSKPEIPMERLLEATAPAPAFPFDAETDMSVGGGLAEAIDWVIGKIEWLFG
;
A
#
# COMPACT_ATOMS: atom_id res chain seq x y z
N MET A 1 -2.13 13.34 55.29
CA MET A 1 -2.76 12.41 54.33
C MET A 1 -2.27 12.81 52.96
N LEU A 2 -1.32 12.04 52.44
CA LEU A 2 -0.60 12.28 51.19
C LEU A 2 -1.28 11.47 50.09
N LEU A 3 -1.68 12.12 48.99
CA LEU A 3 -2.05 11.46 47.74
C LEU A 3 -0.89 11.65 46.77
N GLY A 4 -0.27 10.54 46.38
CA GLY A 4 0.89 10.48 45.49
C GLY A 4 0.49 10.59 44.03
N SER A 5 1.22 11.43 43.31
CA SER A 5 1.27 11.51 41.86
C SER A 5 2.07 10.33 41.28
N SER A 6 1.57 9.76 40.18
CA SER A 6 2.32 8.77 39.38
C SER A 6 3.23 9.51 38.38
N PRO A 7 4.47 9.02 38.11
CA PRO A 7 5.40 9.70 37.22
C PRO A 7 5.16 9.34 35.75
N SER A 8 5.37 10.34 34.90
CA SER A 8 5.37 10.27 33.44
C SER A 8 6.58 9.48 32.91
N SER A 9 6.33 8.62 31.93
CA SER A 9 7.34 7.90 31.16
C SER A 9 8.02 8.86 30.17
N GLN A 10 9.31 9.12 30.33
CA GLN A 10 10.14 9.82 29.35
C GLN A 10 10.83 8.79 28.46
N VAL A 11 10.48 8.77 27.17
CA VAL A 11 11.24 8.07 26.12
C VAL A 11 12.41 8.96 25.72
N LYS A 12 13.64 8.46 25.85
CA LYS A 12 14.87 9.12 25.39
C LYS A 12 15.27 8.62 23.99
N PRO A 13 15.73 9.49 23.08
CA PRO A 13 16.23 9.08 21.77
C PRO A 13 17.61 8.42 21.87
N GLN A 14 17.80 7.29 21.17
CA GLN A 14 19.08 6.57 21.08
C GLN A 14 19.91 7.03 19.87
N GLN A 15 21.18 7.36 20.11
CA GLN A 15 22.22 7.60 19.10
C GLN A 15 22.93 6.29 18.73
N TRP A 16 23.16 6.04 17.44
CA TRP A 16 23.87 4.85 16.95
C TRP A 16 25.28 5.19 16.45
N THR A 17 26.26 4.38 16.86
CA THR A 17 27.67 4.48 16.44
C THR A 17 28.02 3.36 15.46
N VAL A 18 28.69 3.73 14.36
CA VAL A 18 29.12 2.85 13.26
C VAL A 18 30.48 2.22 13.58
N ARG A 19 30.60 0.89 13.48
CA ARG A 19 31.89 0.20 13.39
C ARG A 19 31.96 -0.74 12.20
N ARG A 20 32.95 -0.48 11.34
CA ARG A 20 33.36 -1.27 10.16
C ARG A 20 33.89 -2.66 10.56
N ARG A 21 33.58 -3.68 9.75
CA ARG A 21 34.26 -5.00 9.76
C ARG A 21 35.08 -5.19 8.49
N SER A 22 36.25 -5.81 8.64
CA SER A 22 37.17 -6.25 7.60
C SER A 22 36.91 -7.69 7.18
N CYS A 23 37.09 -7.98 5.90
CA CYS A 23 36.91 -9.27 5.25
C CYS A 23 38.06 -10.26 5.50
N ALA A 24 37.76 -11.57 5.48
CA ALA A 24 38.71 -12.64 5.19
C ALA A 24 38.00 -13.84 4.54
N ALA A 25 38.66 -14.44 3.55
CA ALA A 25 38.16 -15.47 2.62
C ALA A 25 38.54 -16.92 3.03
N SER A 26 37.83 -17.92 2.47
CA SER A 26 38.31 -19.29 2.12
C SER A 26 37.09 -20.16 1.68
N SER A 27 36.98 -20.60 0.42
CA SER A 27 37.52 -21.80 -0.26
C SER A 27 36.82 -23.14 0.06
N SER A 28 36.13 -23.71 -0.94
CA SER A 28 35.47 -25.02 -1.00
C SER A 28 36.44 -26.22 -1.00
N PRO A 29 35.91 -27.47 -0.86
CA PRO A 29 35.88 -28.32 -2.06
C PRO A 29 34.67 -29.29 -2.19
N ALA A 30 34.57 -29.86 -3.40
CA ALA A 30 33.52 -30.71 -3.95
C ALA A 30 33.64 -32.22 -3.60
N VAL A 31 32.53 -32.96 -3.70
CA VAL A 31 32.48 -34.44 -3.81
C VAL A 31 31.37 -34.89 -4.77
N LEU A 32 31.69 -35.86 -5.64
CA LEU A 32 30.87 -36.45 -6.72
C LEU A 32 30.05 -37.69 -6.26
N PRO A 33 29.06 -38.16 -7.05
CA PRO A 33 28.03 -39.12 -6.63
C PRO A 33 28.28 -40.58 -7.05
N ALA A 34 27.52 -41.52 -6.48
CA ALA A 34 27.49 -42.95 -6.85
C ALA A 34 26.02 -43.46 -7.03
N PRO A 35 25.81 -44.61 -7.72
CA PRO A 35 24.80 -44.70 -8.77
C PRO A 35 23.49 -45.45 -8.44
N VAL A 36 22.54 -45.27 -9.37
CA VAL A 36 21.21 -45.87 -9.51
C VAL A 36 21.29 -47.34 -9.94
N VAL A 37 20.47 -48.21 -9.35
CA VAL A 37 20.17 -49.56 -9.85
C VAL A 37 18.66 -49.72 -10.03
N ALA A 38 18.27 -50.04 -11.27
CA ALA A 38 16.91 -50.36 -11.68
C ALA A 38 16.65 -51.87 -11.57
N VAL A 39 15.44 -52.28 -11.14
CA VAL A 39 14.96 -53.65 -11.30
C VAL A 39 13.49 -53.64 -11.77
N ALA A 40 13.20 -54.60 -12.65
CA ALA A 40 12.14 -54.66 -13.63
C ALA A 40 10.71 -54.95 -13.13
N ARG A 41 9.75 -54.47 -13.92
CA ARG A 41 8.33 -54.86 -13.95
C ARG A 41 8.15 -56.33 -14.33
N ARG A 42 7.15 -56.98 -13.74
CA ARG A 42 6.47 -58.16 -14.32
C ARG A 42 4.95 -57.99 -14.24
N THR A 43 4.34 -58.08 -15.42
CA THR A 43 2.91 -58.17 -15.72
C THR A 43 2.45 -59.63 -15.73
N VAL A 44 1.22 -59.92 -15.28
CA VAL A 44 0.44 -61.08 -15.73
C VAL A 44 -1.04 -60.67 -15.83
N ALA A 45 -1.70 -61.10 -16.90
CA ALA A 45 -3.06 -60.74 -17.32
C ALA A 45 -4.12 -61.82 -16.96
N SER A 46 -5.37 -61.37 -16.82
CA SER A 46 -6.70 -61.94 -17.22
C SER A 46 -7.01 -63.44 -16.99
N ALA A 47 -8.19 -63.94 -16.62
CA ALA A 47 -9.58 -63.51 -16.38
C ALA A 47 -10.36 -64.82 -15.96
N PRO A 48 -11.69 -64.97 -16.12
CA PRO A 48 -12.86 -64.28 -15.55
C PRO A 48 -13.75 -65.23 -14.71
N LEU A 49 -14.74 -64.75 -13.94
CA LEU A 49 -15.97 -65.53 -13.70
C LEU A 49 -17.22 -64.72 -13.33
N ARG A 50 -18.32 -65.27 -13.85
CA ARG A 50 -19.71 -64.82 -14.04
C ARG A 50 -20.46 -64.20 -12.85
N ALA A 51 -21.41 -63.37 -13.26
CA ALA A 51 -22.53 -62.82 -12.50
C ALA A 51 -23.46 -63.88 -11.90
N ILE A 52 -23.97 -63.59 -10.70
CA ILE A 52 -25.15 -64.19 -10.11
C ILE A 52 -26.01 -63.03 -9.60
N THR A 53 -27.26 -63.02 -10.06
CA THR A 53 -28.34 -62.12 -9.66
C THR A 53 -28.87 -62.52 -8.28
N GLU A 54 -28.95 -61.59 -7.34
CA GLU A 54 -29.74 -61.75 -6.12
C GLU A 54 -30.48 -60.45 -5.75
N SER A 55 -31.64 -60.66 -5.13
CA SER A 55 -32.81 -59.81 -5.05
C SER A 55 -32.65 -58.54 -4.20
N ALA A 56 -33.38 -57.50 -4.62
CA ALA A 56 -33.62 -56.28 -3.86
C ALA A 56 -34.21 -56.59 -2.48
N VAL A 57 -33.52 -56.16 -1.43
CA VAL A 57 -34.06 -55.93 -0.10
C VAL A 57 -34.03 -54.42 0.12
N GLU A 58 -35.21 -53.80 0.20
CA GLU A 58 -35.37 -52.42 0.66
C GLU A 58 -34.91 -52.32 2.12
N THR A 59 -33.72 -51.76 2.32
CA THR A 59 -33.31 -51.23 3.62
C THR A 59 -33.67 -49.75 3.66
N SER A 60 -34.67 -49.37 4.47
CA SER A 60 -34.92 -47.97 4.80
C SER A 60 -33.61 -47.32 5.31
N PRO A 61 -33.23 -46.12 4.84
CA PRO A 61 -32.09 -45.42 5.40
C PRO A 61 -32.39 -45.08 6.86
N LEU A 62 -31.42 -45.37 7.75
CA LEU A 62 -31.39 -44.76 9.07
C LEU A 62 -31.46 -43.23 8.89
N PRO A 63 -32.26 -42.50 9.70
CA PRO A 63 -32.27 -41.05 9.63
C PRO A 63 -30.85 -40.56 9.89
N GLN A 64 -30.26 -39.86 8.92
CA GLN A 64 -29.03 -39.13 9.18
C GLN A 64 -29.32 -38.12 10.29
N PRO A 65 -28.41 -37.96 11.28
CA PRO A 65 -28.55 -36.84 12.20
C PRO A 65 -28.58 -35.56 11.35
N PRO A 66 -29.43 -34.57 11.70
CA PRO A 66 -29.43 -33.30 10.98
C PRO A 66 -28.00 -32.74 11.00
N PRO A 67 -27.55 -32.04 9.94
CA PRO A 67 -26.27 -31.35 9.98
C PRO A 67 -26.26 -30.47 11.24
N LEU A 68 -25.33 -30.75 12.14
CA LEU A 68 -24.95 -29.79 13.16
C LEU A 68 -24.50 -28.56 12.39
N PHE A 69 -25.19 -27.43 12.57
CA PHE A 69 -24.82 -26.09 12.12
C PHE A 69 -23.30 -25.96 11.88
N ALA A 70 -22.85 -25.96 10.62
CA ALA A 70 -21.42 -25.91 10.30
C ALA A 70 -21.13 -25.26 8.94
N ASP A 71 -21.84 -25.64 7.86
CA ASP A 71 -21.52 -25.12 6.52
C ASP A 71 -21.86 -23.62 6.36
N ASP A 72 -23.05 -23.20 6.81
CA ASP A 72 -23.51 -21.80 6.66
C ASP A 72 -22.70 -20.82 7.53
N ASP A 73 -22.28 -21.24 8.74
CA ASP A 73 -21.50 -20.41 9.67
C ASP A 73 -20.04 -20.25 9.21
N GLU A 74 -19.42 -21.31 8.68
CA GLU A 74 -18.07 -21.23 8.10
C GLU A 74 -18.07 -20.40 6.82
N GLU A 75 -19.06 -20.57 5.93
CA GLU A 75 -19.19 -19.79 4.71
C GLU A 75 -19.40 -18.29 5.00
N ALA A 76 -20.26 -17.96 5.99
CA ALA A 76 -20.45 -16.58 6.43
C ALA A 76 -19.17 -15.95 7.02
N ARG A 77 -18.38 -16.72 7.78
CA ARG A 77 -17.07 -16.25 8.29
C ARG A 77 -16.05 -16.10 7.17
N LEU A 78 -16.06 -16.99 6.19
CA LEU A 78 -15.15 -16.94 5.05
C LEU A 78 -15.44 -15.70 4.18
N ALA A 79 -16.71 -15.33 4.05
CA ALA A 79 -17.14 -14.05 3.47
C ALA A 79 -16.71 -12.81 4.29
N SER A 80 -16.12 -12.99 5.48
CA SER A 80 -15.55 -11.93 6.33
C SER A 80 -14.00 -11.96 6.44
N TYR A 81 -13.34 -12.98 5.87
CA TYR A 81 -11.88 -13.12 5.79
C TYR A 81 -11.18 -11.93 5.10
N VAL A 82 -10.19 -11.31 5.72
CA VAL A 82 -9.35 -10.29 5.07
C VAL A 82 -7.92 -10.80 4.98
N PRO A 83 -7.34 -10.96 3.78
CA PRO A 83 -5.97 -11.41 3.65
C PRO A 83 -4.99 -10.37 4.22
N VAL A 84 -3.96 -10.87 4.88
CA VAL A 84 -2.89 -10.07 5.49
C VAL A 84 -1.59 -10.29 4.74
N TYR A 85 -1.01 -9.21 4.26
CA TYR A 85 0.32 -9.17 3.65
C TYR A 85 1.30 -8.49 4.59
N VAL A 86 2.60 -8.75 4.43
CA VAL A 86 3.66 -8.08 5.19
C VAL A 86 4.69 -7.50 4.22
N MET A 87 5.01 -6.22 4.36
CA MET A 87 6.06 -5.60 3.57
C MET A 87 7.41 -6.24 3.89
N LEU A 88 8.19 -6.59 2.87
CA LEU A 88 9.58 -7.07 3.04
C LEU A 88 10.52 -5.92 3.44
N PRO A 89 11.72 -6.17 4.00
CA PRO A 89 12.70 -5.10 4.24
C PRO A 89 13.02 -4.30 2.98
N LEU A 90 13.25 -2.98 3.12
CA LEU A 90 13.51 -2.06 1.99
C LEU A 90 14.72 -2.49 1.12
N GLU A 91 15.78 -3.00 1.77
CA GLU A 91 17.02 -3.50 1.13
C GLU A 91 17.02 -5.02 0.91
N VAL A 92 15.85 -5.67 0.82
CA VAL A 92 15.80 -7.11 0.52
C VAL A 92 16.54 -7.44 -0.78
N VAL A 93 16.47 -6.54 -1.78
CA VAL A 93 17.37 -6.49 -2.93
C VAL A 93 18.28 -5.27 -2.78
N THR A 94 19.59 -5.46 -2.87
CA THR A 94 20.59 -4.40 -2.68
C THR A 94 20.72 -3.51 -3.92
N THR A 95 21.39 -2.35 -3.77
CA THR A 95 21.70 -1.44 -4.89
C THR A 95 22.55 -2.07 -5.99
N GLU A 96 23.26 -3.16 -5.68
CA GLU A 96 24.07 -3.94 -6.62
C GLU A 96 23.24 -4.99 -7.38
N ASN A 97 21.92 -5.02 -7.18
CA ASN A 97 21.00 -6.00 -7.77
C ASN A 97 21.36 -7.44 -7.35
N GLU A 98 21.50 -7.60 -6.03
CA GLU A 98 21.71 -8.88 -5.36
C GLU A 98 20.61 -9.08 -4.31
N LEU A 99 20.10 -10.31 -4.18
CA LEU A 99 19.26 -10.66 -3.04
C LEU A 99 20.16 -10.64 -1.80
N GLY A 100 19.68 -10.03 -0.72
CA GLY A 100 20.37 -10.05 0.59
C GLY A 100 20.51 -11.48 1.15
N ASP A 101 20.56 -11.63 2.48
CA ASP A 101 20.67 -12.96 3.08
C ASP A 101 19.41 -13.82 2.81
N ALA A 102 19.45 -14.58 1.72
CA ALA A 102 18.34 -15.41 1.25
C ALA A 102 17.99 -16.52 2.27
N ALA A 103 18.96 -17.01 3.05
CA ALA A 103 18.72 -18.04 4.05
C ALA A 103 17.98 -17.45 5.27
N ALA A 104 18.40 -16.27 5.73
CA ALA A 104 17.71 -15.54 6.79
C ALA A 104 16.30 -15.13 6.34
N LEU A 105 16.16 -14.55 5.15
CA LEU A 105 14.85 -14.18 4.59
C LEU A 105 13.92 -15.39 4.55
N ARG A 106 14.38 -16.53 4.02
CA ARG A 106 13.61 -17.77 3.97
C ARG A 106 13.12 -18.21 5.36
N ALA A 107 13.97 -18.11 6.38
CA ALA A 107 13.58 -18.43 7.75
C ALA A 107 12.49 -17.47 8.28
N GLN A 108 12.60 -16.17 7.99
CA GLN A 108 11.58 -15.18 8.35
C GLN A 108 10.26 -15.44 7.62
N LEU A 109 10.29 -15.71 6.31
CA LEU A 109 9.10 -16.03 5.51
C LEU A 109 8.38 -17.29 6.01
N ARG A 110 9.11 -18.33 6.42
CA ARG A 110 8.52 -19.53 7.06
C ARG A 110 7.75 -19.19 8.32
N ARG A 111 8.28 -18.27 9.12
CA ARG A 111 7.60 -17.82 10.35
C ARG A 111 6.31 -17.08 10.00
N LEU A 112 6.34 -16.19 9.00
CA LEU A 112 5.13 -15.52 8.51
C LEU A 112 4.09 -16.51 7.99
N ARG A 113 4.51 -17.48 7.16
CA ARG A 113 3.62 -18.53 6.63
C ARG A 113 2.97 -19.34 7.76
N ALA A 114 3.75 -19.72 8.78
CA ALA A 114 3.26 -20.44 9.97
C ALA A 114 2.35 -19.58 10.87
N ALA A 115 2.43 -18.25 10.76
CA ALA A 115 1.53 -17.31 11.40
C ALA A 115 0.20 -17.13 10.67
N GLY A 116 0.05 -17.69 9.46
CA GLY A 116 -1.15 -17.57 8.63
C GLY A 116 -1.06 -16.50 7.55
N VAL A 117 -0.02 -15.66 7.54
CA VAL A 117 0.14 -14.54 6.58
C VAL A 117 -0.07 -14.99 5.13
N ASP A 118 -0.92 -14.28 4.39
CA ASP A 118 -1.34 -14.66 3.04
C ASP A 118 -0.25 -14.44 1.99
N GLY A 119 0.53 -13.36 2.16
CA GLY A 119 1.60 -13.01 1.26
C GLY A 119 2.51 -11.91 1.78
N VAL A 120 3.35 -11.40 0.90
CA VAL A 120 4.26 -10.29 1.19
C VAL A 120 4.17 -9.22 0.11
N MET A 121 4.58 -8.00 0.45
CA MET A 121 4.67 -6.87 -0.48
C MET A 121 6.13 -6.46 -0.64
N VAL A 122 6.54 -6.12 -1.87
CA VAL A 122 7.91 -5.69 -2.16
C VAL A 122 7.98 -4.57 -3.18
N ASP A 123 8.87 -3.62 -2.92
CA ASP A 123 9.31 -2.61 -3.86
C ASP A 123 10.17 -3.22 -4.98
N VAL A 124 9.73 -3.06 -6.22
CA VAL A 124 10.51 -3.36 -7.43
C VAL A 124 11.16 -2.07 -7.92
N TRP A 125 12.33 -1.77 -7.36
CA TRP A 125 13.01 -0.50 -7.50
C TRP A 125 13.47 -0.24 -8.93
N TRP A 126 12.93 0.82 -9.54
CA TRP A 126 13.33 1.27 -10.87
C TRP A 126 14.84 1.54 -10.96
N GLY A 127 15.40 2.20 -9.94
CA GLY A 127 16.82 2.52 -9.83
C GLY A 127 17.78 1.33 -9.85
N ILE A 128 17.32 0.17 -9.36
CA ILE A 128 18.10 -1.08 -9.34
C ILE A 128 17.98 -1.78 -10.70
N VAL A 129 16.74 -1.97 -11.17
CA VAL A 129 16.46 -2.79 -12.34
C VAL A 129 16.92 -2.12 -13.63
N GLU A 130 16.63 -0.82 -13.84
CA GLU A 130 17.05 -0.06 -15.03
C GLU A 130 18.31 0.78 -14.76
N GLY A 131 19.12 0.38 -13.76
CA GLY A 131 20.35 1.08 -13.38
C GLY A 131 21.44 1.05 -14.47
N GLY A 132 21.44 0.02 -15.33
CA GLY A 132 22.43 -0.17 -16.39
C GLY A 132 22.30 0.79 -17.59
N GLY A 133 21.21 1.57 -17.65
CA GLY A 133 20.93 2.54 -18.71
C GLY A 133 19.53 2.37 -19.31
N PRO A 134 19.13 3.29 -20.22
CA PRO A 134 17.83 3.27 -20.88
C PRO A 134 17.49 1.91 -21.48
N SER A 135 16.35 1.34 -21.08
CA SER A 135 15.82 0.03 -21.52
C SER A 135 16.77 -1.16 -21.25
N ARG A 136 17.74 -1.02 -20.34
CA ARG A 136 18.65 -2.09 -19.90
C ARG A 136 18.20 -2.60 -18.54
N TYR A 137 17.16 -3.44 -18.56
CA TYR A 137 16.58 -4.05 -17.38
C TYR A 137 17.39 -5.27 -16.93
N GLU A 138 17.65 -5.39 -15.63
CA GLU A 138 18.17 -6.62 -15.05
C GLU A 138 17.29 -7.13 -13.89
N TRP A 139 16.68 -8.30 -14.12
CA TRP A 139 15.61 -8.84 -13.26
C TRP A 139 16.08 -9.98 -12.33
N ARG A 140 17.35 -10.39 -12.43
CA ARG A 140 17.87 -11.60 -11.78
C ARG A 140 17.58 -11.67 -10.27
N ALA A 141 17.90 -10.63 -9.48
CA ALA A 141 17.70 -10.68 -8.03
C ALA A 141 16.21 -10.73 -7.65
N TYR A 142 15.37 -10.00 -8.38
CA TYR A 142 13.91 -10.07 -8.17
C TYR A 142 13.34 -11.44 -8.55
N ARG A 143 13.84 -12.08 -9.61
CA ARG A 143 13.46 -13.46 -9.94
C ARG A 143 13.89 -14.44 -8.84
N GLU A 144 15.09 -14.28 -8.28
CA GLU A 144 15.55 -15.07 -7.14
C GLU A 144 14.65 -14.86 -5.91
N LEU A 145 14.35 -13.61 -5.57
CA LEU A 145 13.44 -13.25 -4.49
C LEU A 145 12.06 -13.89 -4.66
N PHE A 146 11.47 -13.78 -5.85
CA PHE A 146 10.14 -14.30 -6.12
C PHE A 146 10.12 -15.84 -6.05
N GLY A 147 11.21 -16.49 -6.49
CA GLY A 147 11.41 -17.92 -6.29
C GLY A 147 11.47 -18.32 -4.80
N VAL A 148 12.12 -17.51 -3.95
CA VAL A 148 12.12 -17.73 -2.49
C VAL A 148 10.72 -17.55 -1.90
N VAL A 149 9.99 -16.48 -2.25
CA VAL A 149 8.62 -16.23 -1.77
C VAL A 149 7.67 -17.37 -2.18
N GLN A 150 7.74 -17.80 -3.44
CA GLN A 150 6.93 -18.90 -3.96
C GLN A 150 7.24 -20.23 -3.26
N ALA A 151 8.52 -20.53 -3.02
CA ALA A 151 8.94 -21.76 -2.34
C ALA A 151 8.44 -21.84 -0.89
N GLU A 152 8.23 -20.69 -0.24
CA GLU A 152 7.68 -20.62 1.11
C GLU A 152 6.15 -20.46 1.16
N GLY A 153 5.47 -20.58 0.01
CA GLY A 153 4.00 -20.66 -0.06
C GLY A 153 3.29 -19.35 0.29
N LEU A 154 3.91 -18.21 -0.03
CA LEU A 154 3.36 -16.87 0.16
C LEU A 154 2.99 -16.26 -1.20
N LYS A 155 1.92 -15.45 -1.23
CA LYS A 155 1.58 -14.60 -2.39
C LYS A 155 2.44 -13.34 -2.41
N LEU A 156 2.41 -12.62 -3.54
CA LEU A 156 3.22 -11.42 -3.74
C LEU A 156 2.39 -10.23 -4.24
N GLN A 157 2.56 -9.09 -3.58
CA GLN A 157 2.18 -7.77 -4.05
C GLN A 157 3.44 -7.07 -4.56
N ALA A 158 3.47 -6.71 -5.85
CA ALA A 158 4.66 -6.13 -6.46
C ALA A 158 4.44 -4.64 -6.75
N ILE A 159 5.24 -3.78 -6.12
CA ILE A 159 5.16 -2.33 -6.32
C ILE A 159 6.10 -1.95 -7.48
N MET A 160 5.58 -1.26 -8.48
CA MET A 160 6.39 -0.62 -9.54
C MET A 160 6.97 0.68 -8.99
N SER A 161 8.08 0.59 -8.28
CA SER A 161 8.64 1.70 -7.49
C SER A 161 9.45 2.67 -8.36
N PHE A 162 8.75 3.59 -9.04
CA PHE A 162 9.31 4.68 -9.86
C PHE A 162 9.82 5.90 -9.06
N HIS A 163 10.20 5.66 -7.81
CA HIS A 163 10.63 6.68 -6.86
C HIS A 163 11.92 6.23 -6.15
N ALA A 164 12.59 7.16 -5.49
CA ALA A 164 13.74 6.88 -4.65
C ALA A 164 13.32 6.48 -3.22
N CYS A 165 14.10 5.61 -2.59
CA CYS A 165 14.06 5.34 -1.15
C CYS A 165 15.14 6.18 -0.43
N GLY A 166 14.87 6.64 0.79
CA GLY A 166 15.82 7.33 1.66
C GLY A 166 15.40 8.74 2.10
N GLY A 167 14.23 9.20 1.64
CA GLY A 167 13.79 10.58 1.78
C GLY A 167 12.59 10.79 2.70
N ASN A 168 11.89 9.70 3.05
CA ASN A 168 10.64 9.70 3.79
C ASN A 168 10.80 9.03 5.17
N VAL A 169 9.81 9.26 6.04
CA VAL A 169 9.73 8.64 7.38
C VAL A 169 9.87 7.13 7.26
N GLY A 170 10.82 6.55 7.99
CA GLY A 170 11.03 5.09 8.04
C GLY A 170 11.97 4.53 6.97
N ASP A 171 12.48 5.36 6.05
CA ASP A 171 13.51 4.92 5.11
C ASP A 171 14.87 4.78 5.82
N ALA A 172 15.36 3.55 5.94
CA ALA A 172 16.68 3.26 6.51
C ALA A 172 17.81 3.17 5.45
N VAL A 173 17.44 3.23 4.16
CA VAL A 173 18.29 2.89 3.02
C VAL A 173 18.15 3.97 1.95
N SER A 174 19.21 4.23 1.18
CA SER A 174 19.15 5.15 0.04
C SER A 174 19.22 4.38 -1.28
N ILE A 175 18.11 4.36 -2.02
CA ILE A 175 18.00 3.75 -3.35
C ILE A 175 17.53 4.86 -4.31
N PRO A 176 18.42 5.51 -5.07
CA PRO A 176 18.02 6.59 -5.97
C PRO A 176 17.34 6.03 -7.23
N ILE A 177 16.60 6.88 -7.95
CA ILE A 177 16.18 6.60 -9.34
C ILE A 177 17.41 6.42 -10.26
N PRO A 178 17.26 5.82 -11.47
CA PRO A 178 18.40 5.45 -12.31
C PRO A 178 19.37 6.60 -12.59
N GLY A 179 20.67 6.28 -12.63
CA GLY A 179 21.72 7.27 -12.88
C GLY A 179 21.51 8.07 -14.16
N TRP A 180 21.11 7.40 -15.24
CA TRP A 180 20.88 8.03 -16.54
C TRP A 180 19.71 9.03 -16.55
N VAL A 181 18.74 8.89 -15.63
CA VAL A 181 17.63 9.83 -15.43
C VAL A 181 18.11 11.03 -14.63
N ARG A 182 18.91 10.77 -13.59
CA ARG A 182 19.52 11.84 -12.79
C ARG A 182 20.44 12.73 -13.63
N GLU A 183 21.15 12.15 -14.59
CA GLU A 183 21.95 12.89 -15.59
C GLU A 183 21.09 13.81 -16.47
N VAL A 184 19.87 13.39 -16.86
CA VAL A 184 18.92 14.27 -17.57
C VAL A 184 18.57 15.46 -16.66
N GLY A 185 18.28 15.18 -15.39
CA GLY A 185 17.98 16.22 -14.40
C GLY A 185 19.15 17.14 -14.03
N ASP A 186 20.40 16.71 -14.23
CA ASP A 186 21.57 17.59 -14.09
C ASP A 186 21.66 18.60 -15.24
N GLY A 187 21.16 18.24 -16.44
CA GLY A 187 21.05 19.14 -17.58
C GLY A 187 19.78 19.98 -17.60
N ASP A 188 18.67 19.44 -17.09
CA ASP A 188 17.39 20.12 -16.94
C ASP A 188 16.77 19.83 -15.56
N PRO A 189 17.04 20.67 -14.54
CA PRO A 189 16.53 20.45 -13.19
C PRO A 189 15.01 20.50 -13.06
N ASP A 190 14.29 21.05 -14.04
CA ASP A 190 12.83 21.14 -14.05
C ASP A 190 12.12 19.81 -14.34
N VAL A 191 12.86 18.73 -14.59
CA VAL A 191 12.27 17.36 -14.61
C VAL A 191 11.86 16.88 -13.22
N PHE A 192 12.22 17.62 -12.16
CA PHE A 192 11.95 17.30 -10.77
C PHE A 192 10.95 18.30 -10.16
N TYR A 193 10.13 17.81 -9.24
CA TYR A 193 9.24 18.67 -8.46
C TYR A 193 9.99 19.78 -7.76
N THR A 194 9.37 20.96 -7.71
CA THR A 194 10.05 22.17 -7.27
C THR A 194 9.12 23.00 -6.42
N ASN A 195 9.64 23.45 -5.27
CA ASN A 195 8.92 24.27 -4.31
C ASN A 195 9.04 25.78 -4.64
N PRO A 196 8.35 26.68 -3.92
CA PRO A 196 8.38 28.11 -4.21
C PRO A 196 9.79 28.74 -4.16
N SER A 197 10.72 28.18 -3.38
CA SER A 197 12.10 28.65 -3.27
C SER A 197 13.05 28.09 -4.34
N GLY A 198 12.56 27.26 -5.27
CA GLY A 198 13.33 26.70 -6.38
C GLY A 198 14.12 25.42 -6.04
N ALA A 199 13.90 24.83 -4.87
CA ALA A 199 14.57 23.61 -4.45
C ALA A 199 13.98 22.37 -5.15
N ARG A 200 14.84 21.51 -5.71
CA ARG A 200 14.45 20.38 -6.59
C ARG A 200 14.36 19.03 -5.90
N ASN A 201 13.18 18.44 -5.75
CA ASN A 201 13.04 17.11 -5.14
C ASN A 201 13.35 16.01 -6.17
N ARG A 202 14.45 15.28 -5.96
CA ARG A 202 14.97 14.24 -6.88
C ARG A 202 14.43 12.83 -6.60
N GLU A 203 13.41 12.70 -5.74
CA GLU A 203 12.81 11.42 -5.39
C GLU A 203 12.05 10.78 -6.55
N CYS A 204 11.31 11.56 -7.33
CA CYS A 204 10.59 11.12 -8.51
C CYS A 204 10.52 12.25 -9.56
N LEU A 205 10.09 11.91 -10.77
CA LEU A 205 9.91 12.90 -11.84
C LEU A 205 8.66 13.74 -11.59
N SER A 206 8.70 15.03 -11.95
CA SER A 206 7.51 15.89 -11.92
C SER A 206 6.48 15.41 -12.94
N ILE A 207 5.20 15.42 -12.60
CA ILE A 207 4.12 15.14 -13.56
C ILE A 207 4.16 16.09 -14.77
N GLY A 208 4.78 17.29 -14.64
CA GLY A 208 4.94 18.24 -15.73
C GLY A 208 5.76 17.70 -16.91
N VAL A 209 6.48 16.58 -16.75
CA VAL A 209 7.26 15.93 -17.81
C VAL A 209 6.69 14.59 -18.30
N ASP A 210 5.48 14.23 -17.88
CA ASP A 210 4.81 12.97 -18.23
C ASP A 210 4.84 12.68 -19.74
N ASP A 211 4.53 13.70 -20.54
CA ASP A 211 4.35 13.61 -21.99
C ASP A 211 5.51 14.24 -22.79
N LEU A 212 6.60 14.65 -22.12
CA LEU A 212 7.72 15.33 -22.76
C LEU A 212 8.87 14.37 -23.09
N PRO A 213 9.38 14.32 -24.33
CA PRO A 213 10.35 13.32 -24.79
C PRO A 213 11.81 13.61 -24.33
N LEU A 214 12.00 13.90 -23.04
CA LEU A 214 13.27 14.34 -22.45
C LEU A 214 14.21 13.16 -22.11
N PHE A 215 13.67 11.95 -21.98
CA PHE A 215 14.38 10.79 -21.43
C PHE A 215 14.98 9.93 -22.56
N ARG A 216 15.96 10.51 -23.26
CA ARG A 216 16.60 9.93 -24.46
C ARG A 216 15.61 9.68 -25.61
N GLY A 217 14.71 10.64 -25.82
CA GLY A 217 13.66 10.58 -26.84
C GLY A 217 12.35 9.92 -26.40
N ARG A 218 12.30 9.39 -25.17
CA ARG A 218 11.09 8.85 -24.54
C ARG A 218 10.48 9.86 -23.57
N THR A 219 9.17 9.78 -23.36
CA THR A 219 8.47 10.48 -22.27
C THR A 219 8.59 9.74 -20.94
N ALA A 220 8.30 10.38 -19.81
CA ALA A 220 8.31 9.70 -18.52
C ALA A 220 7.29 8.55 -18.47
N VAL A 221 6.08 8.78 -18.99
CA VAL A 221 5.04 7.74 -19.11
C VAL A 221 5.51 6.56 -19.96
N GLN A 222 6.22 6.80 -21.07
CA GLN A 222 6.78 5.73 -21.90
C GLN A 222 7.85 4.92 -21.16
N VAL A 223 8.69 5.57 -20.36
CA VAL A 223 9.69 4.89 -19.51
C VAL A 223 9.01 3.94 -18.52
N TYR A 224 7.96 4.41 -17.84
CA TYR A 224 7.19 3.57 -16.91
C TYR A 224 6.49 2.42 -17.62
N ALA A 225 5.87 2.68 -18.79
CA ALA A 225 5.20 1.68 -19.59
C ALA A 225 6.15 0.57 -20.10
N GLU A 226 7.35 0.94 -20.54
CA GLU A 226 8.39 -0.02 -20.95
C GLU A 226 8.89 -0.86 -19.78
N PHE A 227 9.08 -0.26 -18.60
CA PHE A 227 9.45 -0.98 -17.39
C PHE A 227 8.39 -2.04 -17.02
N MET A 228 7.11 -1.67 -16.99
CA MET A 228 6.02 -2.59 -16.67
C MET A 228 5.86 -3.71 -17.70
N ARG A 229 6.03 -3.40 -19.00
CA ARG A 229 6.04 -4.43 -20.06
C ARG A 229 7.20 -5.42 -19.89
N SER A 230 8.40 -4.90 -19.63
CA SER A 230 9.58 -5.72 -19.36
C SER A 230 9.38 -6.60 -18.11
N PHE A 231 8.79 -6.05 -17.03
CA PHE A 231 8.44 -6.82 -15.83
C PHE A 231 7.48 -7.96 -16.18
N ARG A 232 6.38 -7.68 -16.90
CA ARG A 232 5.42 -8.72 -17.32
C ARG A 232 6.12 -9.85 -18.07
N GLU A 233 6.93 -9.53 -19.06
CA GLU A 233 7.60 -10.52 -19.91
C GLU A 233 8.57 -11.37 -19.08
N ASN A 234 9.36 -10.73 -18.22
CA ASN A 234 10.41 -11.39 -17.43
C ASN A 234 9.88 -12.06 -16.16
N MET A 235 8.62 -11.85 -15.78
CA MET A 235 7.95 -12.48 -14.63
C MET A 235 6.73 -13.30 -15.05
N ALA A 236 6.62 -13.65 -16.33
CA ALA A 236 5.45 -14.34 -16.90
C ALA A 236 5.13 -15.66 -16.18
N ASP A 237 6.14 -16.43 -15.82
CA ASP A 237 5.99 -17.68 -15.05
C ASP A 237 5.39 -17.45 -13.66
N PHE A 238 5.80 -16.38 -12.97
CA PHE A 238 5.23 -16.00 -11.68
C PHE A 238 3.80 -15.46 -11.79
N LEU A 239 3.50 -14.71 -12.85
CA LEU A 239 2.13 -14.24 -13.16
C LEU A 239 1.20 -15.41 -13.51
N GLU A 240 1.65 -16.35 -14.34
CA GLU A 240 0.88 -17.53 -14.76
C GLU A 240 0.61 -18.49 -13.61
N SER A 241 1.59 -18.66 -12.72
CA SER A 241 1.43 -19.48 -11.51
C SER A 241 0.48 -18.86 -10.46
N GLY A 242 0.11 -17.59 -10.63
CA GLY A 242 -0.69 -16.83 -9.67
C GLY A 242 0.07 -16.52 -8.37
N LEU A 243 1.40 -16.43 -8.42
CA LEU A 243 2.21 -15.94 -7.29
C LEU A 243 1.86 -14.48 -7.00
N ILE A 244 1.92 -13.65 -8.05
CA ILE A 244 1.65 -12.22 -8.00
C ILE A 244 0.14 -12.04 -8.03
N VAL A 245 -0.40 -11.36 -7.03
CA VAL A 245 -1.85 -11.12 -6.88
C VAL A 245 -2.25 -9.71 -7.29
N ASP A 246 -1.35 -8.76 -7.12
CA ASP A 246 -1.53 -7.38 -7.56
C ASP A 246 -0.21 -6.74 -8.03
N ILE A 247 -0.39 -5.69 -8.83
CA ILE A 247 0.64 -4.75 -9.24
C ILE A 247 0.24 -3.39 -8.67
N GLU A 248 0.96 -2.94 -7.64
CA GLU A 248 0.81 -1.59 -7.13
C GLU A 248 1.66 -0.64 -7.98
N VAL A 249 1.03 0.30 -8.67
CA VAL A 249 1.72 1.21 -9.58
C VAL A 249 2.17 2.43 -8.79
N GLY A 250 3.48 2.67 -8.72
CA GLY A 250 4.02 3.86 -8.07
C GLY A 250 3.69 5.12 -8.87
N LEU A 251 3.04 6.10 -8.23
CA LEU A 251 2.50 7.29 -8.89
C LEU A 251 3.09 8.61 -8.35
N GLY A 252 4.23 8.53 -7.66
CA GLY A 252 4.85 9.69 -7.03
C GLY A 252 5.79 9.32 -5.89
N PRO A 253 6.09 10.27 -4.97
CA PRO A 253 6.98 10.05 -3.83
C PRO A 253 6.44 8.93 -2.92
N ALA A 254 7.33 8.08 -2.42
CA ALA A 254 7.02 6.83 -1.72
C ALA A 254 6.04 5.89 -2.48
N GLY A 255 5.90 6.05 -3.80
CA GLY A 255 4.96 5.30 -4.63
C GLY A 255 3.52 5.83 -4.58
N GLU A 256 3.26 6.86 -3.78
CA GLU A 256 1.94 7.40 -3.53
C GLU A 256 1.53 8.40 -4.62
N LEU A 257 0.25 8.41 -4.99
CA LEU A 257 -0.33 9.40 -5.88
C LEU A 257 -0.48 10.73 -5.13
N ARG A 258 0.61 11.51 -5.05
CA ARG A 258 0.65 12.84 -4.42
C ARG A 258 1.84 13.66 -4.89
N TYR A 259 1.89 14.92 -4.48
CA TYR A 259 3.09 15.73 -4.54
C TYR A 259 4.01 15.52 -3.32
N PRO A 260 5.32 15.79 -3.42
CA PRO A 260 6.26 15.64 -2.31
C PRO A 260 6.23 16.85 -1.36
N SER A 261 5.06 17.18 -0.81
CA SER A 261 4.84 18.41 -0.02
C SER A 261 5.47 18.41 1.37
N TYR A 262 5.82 17.24 1.92
CA TYR A 262 6.30 17.07 3.30
C TYR A 262 7.62 16.26 3.42
N ALA A 263 8.62 16.58 2.61
CA ALA A 263 9.89 15.86 2.62
C ALA A 263 10.75 16.19 3.87
N GLU A 264 11.00 15.20 4.75
CA GLU A 264 11.83 15.36 5.96
C GLU A 264 13.27 15.79 5.64
N THR A 265 13.84 15.27 4.54
CA THR A 265 15.18 15.64 4.04
C THR A 265 15.31 17.12 3.68
N ARG A 266 14.19 17.85 3.65
CA ARG A 266 14.10 19.27 3.36
C ARG A 266 13.67 20.10 4.56
N GLY A 267 13.74 19.51 5.75
CA GLY A 267 13.46 20.18 7.02
C GLY A 267 11.99 20.28 7.38
N TRP A 268 11.09 19.62 6.64
CA TRP A 268 9.71 19.44 7.11
C TRP A 268 9.71 18.59 8.39
N VAL A 269 8.88 18.98 9.35
CA VAL A 269 8.65 18.26 10.61
C VAL A 269 7.16 18.26 10.89
N PHE A 270 6.61 17.10 11.24
CA PHE A 270 5.21 16.99 11.64
C PHE A 270 4.89 17.93 12.82
N PRO A 271 3.77 18.70 12.79
CA PRO A 271 2.69 18.66 11.80
C PRO A 271 2.71 19.83 10.79
N GLY A 272 3.86 20.25 10.26
CA GLY A 272 3.93 21.37 9.30
C GLY A 272 2.98 21.23 8.10
N ILE A 273 2.44 22.34 7.58
CA ILE A 273 1.50 22.34 6.44
C ILE A 273 2.12 21.80 5.13
N GLY A 274 3.44 21.77 5.01
CA GLY A 274 4.13 21.40 3.78
C GLY A 274 4.15 22.54 2.74
N GLN A 275 4.49 22.24 1.50
CA GLN A 275 4.52 23.23 0.41
C GLN A 275 3.95 22.67 -0.89
N PHE A 276 3.33 23.54 -1.70
CA PHE A 276 3.00 23.22 -3.09
C PHE A 276 4.28 22.95 -3.90
N GLN A 277 4.22 22.00 -4.83
CA GLN A 277 5.40 21.50 -5.56
C GLN A 277 5.32 21.69 -7.08
N CYS A 278 4.62 22.73 -7.52
CA CYS A 278 4.31 23.02 -8.93
C CYS A 278 5.17 24.13 -9.56
N TYR A 279 6.36 24.42 -9.04
CA TYR A 279 7.18 25.55 -9.48
C TYR A 279 8.27 25.17 -10.48
N ASP A 280 8.28 23.93 -10.97
CA ASP A 280 9.11 23.60 -12.12
C ASP A 280 8.56 24.32 -13.37
N LYS A 281 9.43 24.60 -14.34
CA LYS A 281 9.05 25.41 -15.50
C LYS A 281 7.90 24.81 -16.31
N TYR A 282 7.69 23.49 -16.26
CA TYR A 282 6.66 22.81 -17.03
C TYR A 282 5.30 23.01 -16.41
N LEU A 283 5.16 22.71 -15.11
CA LEU A 283 3.93 22.97 -14.36
C LEU A 283 3.60 24.46 -14.27
N ALA A 284 4.60 25.33 -14.11
CA ALA A 284 4.37 26.77 -14.11
C ALA A 284 3.85 27.28 -15.46
N ALA A 285 4.36 26.76 -16.58
CA ALA A 285 3.88 27.12 -17.91
C ALA A 285 2.46 26.58 -18.17
N ASP A 286 2.17 25.35 -17.74
CA ASP A 286 0.85 24.73 -17.84
C ASP A 286 -0.21 25.53 -17.06
N PHE A 287 0.06 25.85 -15.79
CA PHE A 287 -0.81 26.71 -14.99
C PHE A 287 -1.06 28.06 -15.67
N LYS A 288 0.00 28.69 -16.22
CA LYS A 288 -0.13 29.99 -16.87
C LYS A 288 -1.01 29.93 -18.12
N ALA A 289 -0.89 28.86 -18.90
CA ALA A 289 -1.75 28.63 -20.05
C ALA A 289 -3.20 28.43 -19.62
N ALA A 290 -3.45 27.58 -18.61
CA ALA A 290 -4.79 27.32 -18.08
C ALA A 290 -5.45 28.60 -17.53
N ALA A 291 -4.71 29.41 -16.77
CA ALA A 291 -5.19 30.69 -16.25
C ALA A 291 -5.51 31.69 -17.36
N THR A 292 -4.68 31.75 -18.40
CA THR A 292 -4.91 32.60 -19.58
C THR A 292 -6.17 32.17 -20.34
N GLU A 293 -6.37 30.87 -20.53
CA GLU A 293 -7.57 30.30 -21.17
C GLU A 293 -8.84 30.58 -20.37
N ALA A 294 -8.74 30.56 -19.04
CA ALA A 294 -9.82 30.95 -18.13
C ALA A 294 -10.12 32.45 -18.12
N GLY A 295 -9.39 33.27 -18.90
CA GLY A 295 -9.59 34.73 -18.97
C GLY A 295 -8.84 35.52 -17.89
N HIS A 296 -7.95 34.87 -17.15
CA HIS A 296 -7.19 35.45 -16.04
C HIS A 296 -5.67 35.35 -16.27
N PRO A 297 -5.12 35.96 -17.33
CA PRO A 297 -3.68 35.94 -17.60
C PRO A 297 -2.85 36.65 -16.53
N GLU A 298 -3.46 37.35 -15.58
CA GLU A 298 -2.82 37.97 -14.42
C GLU A 298 -2.58 36.99 -13.26
N TRP A 299 -3.25 35.83 -13.24
CA TRP A 299 -3.06 34.86 -12.17
C TRP A 299 -1.68 34.21 -12.24
N GLU A 300 -1.10 34.03 -11.06
CA GLU A 300 0.21 33.45 -10.81
C GLU A 300 0.08 32.33 -9.78
N LEU A 301 1.08 31.44 -9.74
CA LEU A 301 1.19 30.42 -8.70
C LEU A 301 1.24 31.09 -7.30
N PRO A 302 0.67 30.45 -6.26
CA PRO A 302 0.64 31.01 -4.91
C PRO A 302 2.03 31.40 -4.41
N ARG A 303 2.12 32.49 -3.65
CA ARG A 303 3.37 32.92 -2.97
C ARG A 303 3.15 33.26 -1.49
N ASP A 304 1.91 33.18 -1.05
CA ASP A 304 1.41 33.47 0.29
C ASP A 304 1.06 32.18 1.07
N SER A 305 1.49 31.01 0.57
CA SER A 305 1.24 29.69 1.16
C SER A 305 2.22 29.27 2.26
N GLY A 306 3.16 30.16 2.65
CA GLY A 306 4.11 29.91 3.73
C GLY A 306 5.24 28.92 3.42
N GLU A 307 5.94 28.54 4.49
CA GLU A 307 7.03 27.58 4.52
C GLU A 307 6.57 26.20 5.05
N VAL A 308 7.42 25.18 4.87
CA VAL A 308 7.07 23.76 5.14
C VAL A 308 6.54 23.49 6.56
N ASN A 309 6.97 24.26 7.56
CA ASN A 309 6.65 24.04 8.98
C ASN A 309 5.68 25.08 9.57
N ASP A 310 5.14 25.97 8.74
CA ASP A 310 4.15 26.94 9.20
C ASP A 310 2.86 26.24 9.62
N THR A 311 2.05 26.92 10.43
CA THR A 311 0.65 26.55 10.65
C THR A 311 -0.24 27.24 9.62
N PRO A 312 -1.49 26.76 9.37
CA PRO A 312 -2.37 27.39 8.39
C PRO A 312 -2.57 28.90 8.62
N GLU A 313 -2.68 29.32 9.88
CA GLU A 313 -2.93 30.70 10.28
C GLU A 313 -1.70 31.62 10.17
N ASP A 314 -0.51 31.06 10.00
CA ASP A 314 0.71 31.84 9.73
C ASP A 314 0.78 32.28 8.25
N THR A 315 -0.15 31.83 7.41
CA THR A 315 -0.12 32.01 5.96
C THR A 315 -1.29 32.84 5.45
N GLY A 316 -1.07 33.61 4.36
CA GLY A 316 -2.17 34.28 3.67
C GLY A 316 -3.06 33.30 2.91
N PHE A 317 -2.50 32.19 2.44
CA PHE A 317 -3.23 31.24 1.61
C PHE A 317 -4.21 30.37 2.40
N PHE A 318 -3.81 29.84 3.56
CA PHE A 318 -4.56 28.82 4.30
C PHE A 318 -5.31 29.34 5.53
N ALA A 319 -5.19 30.62 5.88
CA ALA A 319 -5.90 31.24 7.01
C ALA A 319 -7.41 30.93 6.94
N ALA A 320 -8.01 30.52 8.06
CA ALA A 320 -9.39 30.03 8.08
C ALA A 320 -10.40 31.08 7.57
N GLU A 321 -10.17 32.35 7.92
CA GLU A 321 -11.00 33.47 7.49
C GLU A 321 -10.29 34.30 6.41
N GLY A 322 -10.92 34.40 5.24
CA GLY A 322 -10.43 35.26 4.16
C GLY A 322 -9.16 34.79 3.45
N GLY A 323 -8.68 33.56 3.73
CA GLY A 323 -7.51 33.00 3.08
C GLY A 323 -7.68 32.85 1.57
N THR A 324 -6.56 32.95 0.83
CA THR A 324 -6.55 32.88 -0.64
C THR A 324 -7.19 31.61 -1.18
N TYR A 325 -7.13 30.47 -0.47
CA TYR A 325 -7.79 29.21 -0.86
C TYR A 325 -9.32 29.33 -1.06
N LEU A 326 -9.96 30.33 -0.43
CA LEU A 326 -11.39 30.64 -0.54
C LEU A 326 -11.69 31.65 -1.67
N THR A 327 -10.68 32.21 -2.33
CA THR A 327 -10.87 33.13 -3.45
C THR A 327 -11.14 32.36 -4.75
N GLU A 328 -11.59 33.06 -5.79
CA GLU A 328 -11.75 32.47 -7.13
C GLU A 328 -10.41 31.95 -7.67
N GLN A 329 -9.35 32.75 -7.57
CA GLN A 329 -7.99 32.36 -7.97
C GLN A 329 -7.50 31.14 -7.20
N GLY A 330 -7.68 31.11 -5.87
CA GLY A 330 -7.26 29.98 -5.05
C GLY A 330 -7.99 28.69 -5.38
N ARG A 331 -9.32 28.75 -5.56
CA ARG A 331 -10.13 27.60 -6.02
C ARG A 331 -9.73 27.12 -7.40
N PHE A 332 -9.45 28.04 -8.32
CA PHE A 332 -8.95 27.70 -9.65
C PHE A 332 -7.61 26.97 -9.57
N PHE A 333 -6.65 27.53 -8.82
CA PHE A 333 -5.34 26.91 -8.59
C PHE A 333 -5.46 25.51 -7.97
N LEU A 334 -6.24 25.34 -6.89
CA LEU A 334 -6.40 24.04 -6.23
C LEU A 334 -7.11 23.02 -7.12
N THR A 335 -8.07 23.46 -7.94
CA THR A 335 -8.71 22.59 -8.93
C THR A 335 -7.72 22.15 -9.99
N TRP A 336 -6.93 23.06 -10.55
CA TRP A 336 -5.86 22.74 -11.50
C TRP A 336 -4.84 21.76 -10.88
N TYR A 337 -4.28 22.10 -9.72
CA TYR A 337 -3.21 21.35 -9.06
C TYR A 337 -3.63 19.91 -8.72
N SER A 338 -4.85 19.72 -8.21
CA SER A 338 -5.41 18.39 -7.93
C SER A 338 -5.82 17.63 -9.20
N SER A 339 -6.29 18.33 -10.23
CA SER A 339 -6.66 17.70 -11.53
C SER A 339 -5.45 17.15 -12.27
N MET A 340 -4.29 17.82 -12.17
CA MET A 340 -3.03 17.30 -12.72
C MET A 340 -2.66 15.94 -12.12
N LEU A 341 -2.90 15.75 -10.83
CA LEU A 341 -2.67 14.48 -10.15
C LEU A 341 -3.64 13.38 -10.64
N LEU A 342 -4.92 13.71 -10.84
CA LEU A 342 -5.91 12.77 -11.39
C LEU A 342 -5.52 12.31 -12.81
N GLN A 343 -5.10 13.25 -13.67
CA GLN A 343 -4.66 12.94 -15.03
C GLN A 343 -3.40 12.09 -15.04
N HIS A 344 -2.43 12.38 -14.16
CA HIS A 344 -1.21 11.58 -14.00
C HIS A 344 -1.52 10.12 -13.64
N GLY A 345 -2.33 9.92 -12.60
CA GLY A 345 -2.77 8.60 -12.18
C GLY A 345 -3.48 7.84 -13.30
N ASP A 346 -4.41 8.50 -13.98
CA ASP A 346 -5.17 7.93 -15.10
C ASP A 346 -4.28 7.49 -16.27
N LYS A 347 -3.33 8.32 -16.70
CA LYS A 347 -2.40 8.02 -17.80
C LYS A 347 -1.53 6.80 -17.48
N ILE A 348 -0.90 6.77 -16.31
CA ILE A 348 0.03 5.70 -15.95
C ILE A 348 -0.73 4.39 -15.69
N LEU A 349 -1.89 4.43 -15.05
CA LEU A 349 -2.73 3.24 -14.86
C LEU A 349 -3.27 2.71 -16.19
N ASP A 350 -3.51 3.56 -17.19
CA ASP A 350 -3.86 3.10 -18.53
C ASP A 350 -2.72 2.31 -19.18
N GLU A 351 -1.47 2.76 -19.03
CA GLU A 351 -0.28 2.03 -19.48
C GLU A 351 -0.03 0.75 -18.67
N ALA A 352 -0.25 0.77 -17.36
CA ALA A 352 -0.19 -0.43 -16.52
C ALA A 352 -1.24 -1.47 -16.97
N ASN A 353 -2.46 -1.02 -17.26
CA ASN A 353 -3.51 -1.89 -17.76
C ASN A 353 -3.17 -2.50 -19.13
N LYS A 354 -2.58 -1.72 -20.05
CA LYS A 354 -2.03 -2.27 -21.32
C LYS A 354 -0.94 -3.29 -21.05
N ALA A 355 0.00 -2.95 -20.16
CA ALA A 355 1.13 -3.79 -19.82
C ALA A 355 0.67 -5.12 -19.24
N PHE A 356 -0.33 -5.16 -18.35
CA PHE A 356 -0.77 -6.38 -17.65
C PHE A 356 -2.08 -6.99 -18.17
N LEU A 357 -2.60 -6.53 -19.30
CA LEU A 357 -3.84 -7.03 -19.90
C LEU A 357 -3.86 -8.57 -20.02
N GLY A 358 -4.90 -9.21 -19.47
CA GLY A 358 -5.08 -10.66 -19.48
C GLY A 358 -4.28 -11.44 -18.42
N CYS A 359 -3.40 -10.80 -17.66
CA CYS A 359 -2.77 -11.43 -16.49
C CYS A 359 -3.78 -11.53 -15.34
N LYS A 360 -3.73 -12.61 -14.54
CA LYS A 360 -4.56 -12.77 -13.34
C LYS A 360 -3.98 -11.98 -12.17
N VAL A 361 -4.08 -10.66 -12.25
CA VAL A 361 -3.63 -9.70 -11.23
C VAL A 361 -4.64 -8.57 -11.11
N LYS A 362 -4.63 -7.88 -9.97
CA LYS A 362 -5.28 -6.57 -9.82
C LYS A 362 -4.26 -5.46 -10.03
N LEU A 363 -4.70 -4.30 -10.53
CA LEU A 363 -3.92 -3.08 -10.38
C LEU A 363 -4.28 -2.42 -9.05
N ALA A 364 -3.32 -1.75 -8.43
CA ALA A 364 -3.52 -0.94 -7.24
C ALA A 364 -2.81 0.40 -7.37
N ALA A 365 -3.34 1.41 -6.68
CA ALA A 365 -2.72 2.72 -6.55
C ALA A 365 -2.75 3.13 -5.08
N LYS A 366 -1.63 3.65 -4.59
CA LYS A 366 -1.49 4.06 -3.21
C LYS A 366 -1.86 5.53 -3.02
N VAL A 367 -2.68 5.81 -2.01
CA VAL A 367 -3.11 7.16 -1.62
C VAL A 367 -2.68 7.40 -0.17
N SER A 368 -1.90 8.46 0.03
CA SER A 368 -1.36 8.84 1.34
C SER A 368 -2.43 9.37 2.30
N GLY A 369 -2.29 9.05 3.59
CA GLY A 369 -3.16 9.48 4.68
C GLY A 369 -2.62 10.76 5.33
N ILE A 370 -2.97 11.91 4.76
CA ILE A 370 -2.54 13.22 5.28
C ILE A 370 -3.50 13.69 6.36
N HIS A 371 -3.29 13.17 7.57
CA HIS A 371 -4.26 13.31 8.65
C HIS A 371 -4.13 14.58 9.49
N TRP A 372 -2.99 15.29 9.41
CA TRP A 372 -2.79 16.56 10.12
C TRP A 372 -3.44 17.73 9.37
N TRP A 373 -3.91 18.72 10.12
CA TRP A 373 -4.79 19.81 9.66
C TRP A 373 -6.13 19.37 9.05
N TYR A 374 -6.49 18.09 9.10
CA TYR A 374 -7.80 17.60 8.63
C TYR A 374 -8.98 18.25 9.37
N ARG A 375 -8.80 18.64 10.65
CA ARG A 375 -9.83 19.37 11.40
C ARG A 375 -9.77 20.88 11.20
N HIS A 376 -8.75 21.39 10.51
CA HIS A 376 -8.67 22.80 10.16
C HIS A 376 -9.50 23.05 8.88
N PRO A 377 -10.30 24.13 8.79
CA PRO A 377 -11.18 24.36 7.63
C PRO A 377 -10.48 24.36 6.26
N SER A 378 -9.18 24.71 6.23
CA SER A 378 -8.39 24.73 5.00
C SER A 378 -7.81 23.38 4.59
N HIS A 379 -7.75 22.37 5.47
CA HIS A 379 -7.11 21.08 5.17
C HIS A 379 -5.70 21.24 4.57
N ALA A 380 -4.92 22.22 5.07
CA ALA A 380 -3.75 22.76 4.38
C ALA A 380 -2.75 21.71 3.87
N ALA A 381 -2.47 20.68 4.67
CA ALA A 381 -1.54 19.63 4.28
C ALA A 381 -2.08 18.72 3.16
N GLU A 382 -3.37 18.38 3.17
CA GLU A 382 -4.02 17.66 2.07
C GLU A 382 -3.96 18.49 0.79
N LEU A 383 -4.27 19.79 0.87
CA LEU A 383 -4.19 20.70 -0.27
C LEU A 383 -2.76 20.76 -0.85
N ALA A 384 -1.74 20.93 0.00
CA ALA A 384 -0.35 20.96 -0.41
C ALA A 384 0.10 19.64 -1.08
N ALA A 385 -0.39 18.50 -0.56
CA ALA A 385 -0.15 17.17 -1.13
C ALA A 385 -0.89 16.90 -2.45
N GLY A 386 -1.83 17.77 -2.85
CA GLY A 386 -2.60 17.67 -4.09
C GLY A 386 -4.02 17.11 -3.92
N TYR A 387 -4.41 16.75 -2.70
CA TYR A 387 -5.77 16.31 -2.41
C TYR A 387 -6.63 17.54 -2.09
N TYR A 388 -7.43 17.98 -3.06
CA TYR A 388 -8.34 19.10 -2.85
C TYR A 388 -9.58 18.65 -2.05
N ASN A 389 -9.37 18.32 -0.78
CA ASN A 389 -10.39 17.92 0.18
C ASN A 389 -10.73 19.11 1.09
N LEU A 390 -12.00 19.35 1.35
CA LEU A 390 -12.47 20.38 2.28
C LEU A 390 -13.69 19.86 3.05
N ALA A 391 -13.63 19.91 4.38
CA ALA A 391 -14.70 19.46 5.27
C ALA A 391 -16.08 20.01 4.86
N GLY A 392 -17.00 19.09 4.56
CA GLY A 392 -18.40 19.41 4.22
C GLY A 392 -18.62 20.14 2.89
N ALA A 393 -17.57 20.56 2.19
CA ALA A 393 -17.67 21.38 0.98
C ALA A 393 -17.18 20.65 -0.28
N ARG A 394 -16.14 19.82 -0.17
CA ARG A 394 -15.54 19.15 -1.34
C ARG A 394 -14.89 17.82 -0.94
N ASP A 395 -15.34 16.71 -1.53
CA ASP A 395 -14.66 15.42 -1.41
C ASP A 395 -13.44 15.36 -2.36
N GLY A 396 -12.24 15.29 -1.78
CA GLY A 396 -10.99 15.18 -2.55
C GLY A 396 -10.65 13.77 -3.02
N TYR A 397 -11.23 12.74 -2.41
CA TYR A 397 -10.90 11.32 -2.63
C TYR A 397 -11.86 10.63 -3.60
N GLY A 398 -13.11 11.11 -3.68
CA GLY A 398 -14.12 10.65 -4.65
C GLY A 398 -13.60 10.63 -6.10
N PRO A 399 -13.02 11.73 -6.62
CA PRO A 399 -12.47 11.75 -7.98
C PRO A 399 -11.33 10.74 -8.19
N VAL A 400 -10.48 10.54 -7.18
CA VAL A 400 -9.40 9.53 -7.23
C VAL A 400 -10.01 8.14 -7.38
N ALA A 401 -10.97 7.77 -6.52
CA ALA A 401 -11.66 6.50 -6.61
C ALA A 401 -12.36 6.30 -7.97
N ARG A 402 -12.91 7.37 -8.56
CA ARG A 402 -13.55 7.33 -9.89
C ARG A 402 -12.56 7.08 -11.02
N VAL A 403 -11.35 7.65 -10.96
CA VAL A 403 -10.25 7.32 -11.89
C VAL A 403 -9.93 5.82 -11.78
N LEU A 404 -9.72 5.32 -10.56
CA LEU A 404 -9.39 3.90 -10.34
C LEU A 404 -10.49 2.95 -10.84
N ALA A 405 -11.76 3.34 -10.71
CA ALA A 405 -12.91 2.56 -11.18
C ALA A 405 -12.90 2.30 -12.70
N ARG A 406 -12.31 3.19 -13.49
CA ARG A 406 -12.14 3.00 -14.94
C ARG A 406 -11.13 1.90 -15.26
N HIS A 407 -10.09 1.72 -14.44
CA HIS A 407 -8.99 0.80 -14.71
C HIS A 407 -9.28 -0.63 -14.21
N ASP A 408 -10.43 -1.18 -14.62
CA ASP A 408 -10.95 -2.48 -14.18
C ASP A 408 -11.14 -2.59 -12.65
N GLY A 409 -11.47 -1.47 -12.03
CA GLY A 409 -11.61 -1.37 -10.57
C GLY A 409 -10.27 -1.55 -9.87
N ALA A 410 -9.26 -0.77 -10.28
CA ALA A 410 -7.98 -0.73 -9.58
C ALA A 410 -8.20 -0.45 -8.09
N VAL A 411 -7.45 -1.13 -7.24
CA VAL A 411 -7.61 -1.08 -5.79
C VAL A 411 -7.07 0.26 -5.27
N LEU A 412 -7.87 0.96 -4.47
CA LEU A 412 -7.39 2.11 -3.70
C LEU A 412 -6.71 1.58 -2.44
N ASN A 413 -5.38 1.63 -2.38
CA ASN A 413 -4.63 1.26 -1.19
C ASN A 413 -4.38 2.50 -0.32
N PHE A 414 -4.91 2.53 0.91
CA PHE A 414 -4.90 3.70 1.78
C PHE A 414 -4.10 3.45 3.07
N THR A 415 -3.28 4.40 3.50
CA THR A 415 -2.46 4.27 4.72
C THR A 415 -3.16 4.82 5.98
N CYS A 416 -2.46 4.84 7.13
CA CYS A 416 -2.93 5.30 8.45
C CYS A 416 -4.01 4.44 9.12
N ALA A 417 -4.20 3.18 8.68
CA ALA A 417 -5.28 2.33 9.19
C ALA A 417 -5.13 1.94 10.67
N GLU A 418 -3.97 2.15 11.29
CA GLU A 418 -3.68 1.87 12.69
C GLU A 418 -3.85 3.07 13.63
N MET A 419 -3.91 4.28 13.08
CA MET A 419 -3.85 5.51 13.86
C MET A 419 -5.20 5.86 14.51
N ARG A 420 -5.13 6.45 15.70
CA ARG A 420 -6.29 6.97 16.43
C ARG A 420 -6.14 8.45 16.69
N ASP A 421 -7.25 9.18 16.69
CA ASP A 421 -7.24 10.63 16.91
C ASP A 421 -6.68 11.00 18.29
N SER A 422 -6.95 10.16 19.30
CA SER A 422 -6.46 10.35 20.67
C SER A 422 -4.95 10.20 20.84
N GLU A 423 -4.25 9.64 19.85
CA GLU A 423 -2.79 9.47 19.86
C GLU A 423 -2.07 10.67 19.26
N GLN A 424 -2.81 11.62 18.69
CA GLN A 424 -2.27 12.75 17.95
C GLN A 424 -2.17 13.99 18.85
N PRO A 425 -1.13 14.82 18.69
CA PRO A 425 -1.04 16.10 19.39
C PRO A 425 -2.18 17.03 18.96
N ALA A 426 -2.75 17.76 19.92
CA ALA A 426 -3.94 18.59 19.68
C ALA A 426 -3.65 19.74 18.69
N GLU A 427 -2.43 20.28 18.75
CA GLU A 427 -1.92 21.34 17.87
C GLU A 427 -1.84 20.92 16.40
N ALA A 428 -1.78 19.62 16.09
CA ALA A 428 -1.78 19.13 14.72
C ALA A 428 -3.16 19.17 14.05
N MET A 429 -4.23 19.46 14.80
CA MET A 429 -5.62 19.41 14.31
C MET A 429 -5.91 18.14 13.50
N SER A 430 -5.38 17.03 14.02
CA SER A 430 -5.28 15.76 13.31
C SER A 430 -6.53 14.90 13.49
N SER A 431 -6.95 14.19 12.43
CA SER A 431 -8.06 13.22 12.52
C SER A 431 -7.90 12.03 11.55
N PRO A 432 -6.93 11.14 11.79
CA PRO A 432 -6.74 9.94 10.98
C PRO A 432 -7.99 9.04 10.92
N GLU A 433 -8.80 8.96 11.99
CA GLU A 433 -9.97 8.09 12.01
C GLU A 433 -11.06 8.57 11.05
N GLU A 434 -11.33 9.88 11.00
CA GLU A 434 -12.29 10.46 10.06
C GLU A 434 -11.78 10.39 8.62
N LEU A 435 -10.49 10.63 8.42
CA LEU A 435 -9.85 10.56 7.10
C LEU A 435 -9.94 9.15 6.50
N VAL A 436 -9.57 8.10 7.26
CA VAL A 436 -9.68 6.70 6.79
C VAL A 436 -11.14 6.37 6.45
N ARG A 437 -12.09 6.76 7.30
CA ARG A 437 -13.52 6.57 7.03
C ARG A 437 -13.95 7.25 5.73
N GLN A 438 -13.50 8.48 5.48
CA GLN A 438 -13.81 9.20 4.24
C GLN A 438 -13.24 8.48 3.01
N ALA A 439 -11.94 8.17 3.02
CA ALA A 439 -11.24 7.59 1.87
C ALA A 439 -11.79 6.19 1.50
N LEU A 440 -11.99 5.31 2.48
CA LEU A 440 -12.59 3.99 2.23
C LEU A 440 -14.03 4.10 1.73
N SER A 441 -14.80 5.04 2.28
CA SER A 441 -16.17 5.30 1.83
C SER A 441 -16.23 5.81 0.40
N ALA A 442 -15.29 6.66 -0.01
CA ALA A 442 -15.18 7.12 -1.40
C ALA A 442 -14.94 5.96 -2.36
N GLY A 443 -14.01 5.05 -2.04
CA GLY A 443 -13.75 3.85 -2.84
C GLY A 443 -14.98 2.93 -2.96
N TRP A 444 -15.60 2.58 -1.83
CA TRP A 444 -16.81 1.73 -1.86
C TRP A 444 -17.97 2.37 -2.60
N ARG A 445 -18.11 3.71 -2.57
CA ARG A 445 -19.18 4.44 -3.27
C ARG A 445 -19.01 4.43 -4.78
N GLU A 446 -17.77 4.47 -5.26
CA GLU A 446 -17.44 4.30 -6.68
C GLU A 446 -17.39 2.81 -7.12
N GLY A 447 -17.70 1.89 -6.20
CA GLY A 447 -17.80 0.46 -6.49
C GLY A 447 -16.47 -0.26 -6.69
N ILE A 448 -15.37 0.31 -6.17
CA ILE A 448 -14.04 -0.29 -6.23
C ILE A 448 -13.67 -0.99 -4.92
N GLU A 449 -12.68 -1.89 -5.03
CA GLU A 449 -12.03 -2.47 -3.88
C GLU A 449 -11.09 -1.44 -3.22
N VAL A 450 -11.03 -1.46 -1.90
CA VAL A 450 -10.14 -0.63 -1.08
C VAL A 450 -9.27 -1.53 -0.22
N ALA A 451 -7.99 -1.23 -0.06
CA ALA A 451 -7.05 -1.92 0.81
C ALA A 451 -6.46 -0.93 1.82
N CYS A 452 -5.81 -1.46 2.86
CA CYS A 452 -5.25 -0.64 3.92
C CYS A 452 -3.82 -1.02 4.31
N GLU A 453 -3.06 -0.02 4.75
CA GLU A 453 -1.75 -0.19 5.38
C GLU A 453 -1.70 0.57 6.70
N ASN A 454 -0.82 0.14 7.61
CA ASN A 454 -0.40 0.99 8.71
C ASN A 454 0.69 1.97 8.25
N ALA A 455 0.60 3.23 8.66
CA ALA A 455 1.56 4.27 8.29
C ALA A 455 2.89 4.12 9.06
N LEU A 456 2.82 3.77 10.34
CA LEU A 456 3.98 3.59 11.21
C LEU A 456 4.04 2.17 11.76
N SER A 457 5.25 1.67 12.04
CA SER A 457 5.42 0.37 12.69
C SER A 457 4.79 0.36 14.09
N ARG A 458 3.80 -0.51 14.29
CA ARG A 458 3.09 -0.69 15.56
C ARG A 458 3.05 -2.16 15.92
N TYR A 459 3.29 -2.50 17.18
CA TYR A 459 3.31 -3.89 17.68
C TYR A 459 2.30 -4.12 18.82
N ASP A 460 1.56 -3.08 19.19
CA ASP A 460 0.59 -3.07 20.28
C ASP A 460 -0.83 -3.41 19.81
N ARG A 461 -1.66 -3.81 20.78
CA ARG A 461 -3.04 -4.25 20.56
C ARG A 461 -3.95 -3.11 20.09
N ALA A 462 -3.67 -1.86 20.47
CA ALA A 462 -4.49 -0.72 20.08
C ALA A 462 -4.40 -0.47 18.57
N GLY A 463 -3.19 -0.44 18.01
CA GLY A 463 -2.99 -0.31 16.56
C GLY A 463 -3.64 -1.46 15.79
N TYR A 464 -3.44 -2.71 16.22
CA TYR A 464 -4.08 -3.87 15.57
C TYR A 464 -5.61 -3.84 15.64
N ASN A 465 -6.19 -3.46 16.78
CA ASN A 465 -7.64 -3.33 16.93
C ASN A 465 -8.22 -2.23 16.04
N GLN A 466 -7.49 -1.13 15.85
CA GLN A 466 -7.89 -0.06 14.94
C GLN A 466 -7.87 -0.54 13.48
N MET A 467 -6.82 -1.28 13.08
CA MET A 467 -6.74 -1.88 11.74
C MET A 467 -7.87 -2.90 11.51
N LEU A 468 -8.21 -3.70 12.53
CA LEU A 468 -9.34 -4.65 12.47
C LEU A 468 -10.69 -3.94 12.30
N LEU A 469 -10.90 -2.81 13.00
CA LEU A 469 -12.08 -1.98 12.84
C LEU A 469 -12.15 -1.42 11.42
N ASN A 470 -11.07 -0.85 10.92
CA ASN A 470 -11.03 -0.29 9.56
C ASN A 470 -11.20 -1.38 8.48
N ALA A 471 -10.68 -2.59 8.72
CA ALA A 471 -10.80 -3.72 7.80
C ALA A 471 -12.24 -4.22 7.64
N ARG A 472 -13.04 -4.15 8.71
CA ARG A 472 -14.46 -4.52 8.76
C ARG A 472 -15.22 -3.52 9.64
N PRO A 473 -15.62 -2.37 9.09
CA PRO A 473 -16.24 -1.28 9.86
C PRO A 473 -17.53 -1.65 10.58
N ASN A 474 -18.19 -2.74 10.17
CA ASN A 474 -19.46 -3.20 10.73
C ASN A 474 -19.38 -4.67 11.20
N GLY A 475 -18.18 -5.14 11.54
CA GLY A 475 -17.94 -6.48 12.08
C GLY A 475 -18.07 -7.65 11.10
N VAL A 476 -18.11 -8.86 11.67
CA VAL A 476 -18.29 -10.15 10.97
C VAL A 476 -19.78 -10.47 10.83
N GLY A 477 -20.18 -10.98 9.67
CA GLY A 477 -21.56 -11.48 9.47
C GLY A 477 -22.65 -10.41 9.41
N GLY A 478 -22.29 -9.13 9.27
CA GLY A 478 -23.27 -8.05 9.05
C GLY A 478 -23.98 -8.22 7.70
N GLY A 479 -25.24 -8.61 7.70
CA GLY A 479 -25.97 -8.88 6.47
C GLY A 479 -27.20 -9.74 6.72
N GLY A 480 -28.14 -9.23 7.52
CA GLY A 480 -29.46 -9.83 7.61
C GLY A 480 -30.16 -9.84 6.24
N ALA A 481 -31.18 -10.69 6.08
CA ALA A 481 -31.98 -10.70 4.86
C ALA A 481 -32.59 -9.30 4.60
N GLY A 482 -32.07 -8.58 3.61
CA GLY A 482 -32.49 -7.22 3.24
C GLY A 482 -31.49 -6.11 3.59
N GLU A 483 -30.36 -6.41 4.24
CA GLU A 483 -29.28 -5.45 4.50
C GLU A 483 -28.24 -5.47 3.36
N PRO A 484 -27.60 -4.32 3.04
CA PRO A 484 -26.48 -4.30 2.10
C PRO A 484 -25.32 -5.16 2.62
N PRO A 485 -24.52 -5.77 1.73
CA PRO A 485 -23.42 -6.64 2.15
C PRO A 485 -22.43 -5.88 3.05
N PRO A 486 -21.80 -6.58 4.02
CA PRO A 486 -20.92 -5.95 4.97
C PRO A 486 -19.71 -5.36 4.24
N ARG A 487 -19.36 -4.13 4.58
CA ARG A 487 -18.17 -3.49 4.02
C ARG A 487 -16.93 -4.14 4.60
N ARG A 488 -15.98 -4.43 3.71
CA ARG A 488 -14.73 -5.09 4.07
C ARG A 488 -13.64 -4.67 3.08
N VAL A 489 -12.45 -4.37 3.59
CA VAL A 489 -11.28 -4.07 2.75
C VAL A 489 -10.84 -5.33 1.98
N ALA A 490 -10.14 -5.15 0.87
CA ALA A 490 -9.65 -6.22 0.01
C ALA A 490 -8.46 -6.95 0.60
N ALA A 491 -7.58 -6.21 1.26
CA ALA A 491 -6.40 -6.70 1.93
C ALA A 491 -5.95 -5.68 2.99
N VAL A 492 -5.12 -6.14 3.91
CA VAL A 492 -4.31 -5.27 4.75
C VAL A 492 -2.84 -5.64 4.60
N THR A 493 -1.99 -4.65 4.37
CA THR A 493 -0.55 -4.85 4.25
C THR A 493 0.16 -4.20 5.43
N TYR A 494 0.83 -5.03 6.23
CA TYR A 494 1.51 -4.62 7.44
C TYR A 494 2.94 -4.12 7.17
N LEU A 495 3.24 -2.90 7.62
CA LEU A 495 4.55 -2.26 7.61
C LEU A 495 5.25 -2.49 8.96
N ARG A 496 6.37 -3.21 9.05
CA ARG A 496 7.10 -3.98 8.03
C ARG A 496 7.72 -5.22 8.69
N LEU A 497 8.12 -6.22 7.89
CA LEU A 497 8.94 -7.33 8.37
C LEU A 497 10.23 -6.80 9.00
N SER A 498 10.43 -7.11 10.28
CA SER A 498 11.62 -6.74 11.05
C SER A 498 11.90 -7.80 12.11
N GLU A 499 13.13 -7.80 12.66
CA GLU A 499 13.44 -8.63 13.83
C GLU A 499 12.57 -8.27 15.03
N GLU A 500 12.17 -7.00 15.16
CA GLU A 500 11.29 -6.53 16.22
C GLU A 500 9.85 -7.07 16.08
N LEU A 501 9.29 -7.11 14.86
CA LEU A 501 8.01 -7.78 14.59
C LEU A 501 8.08 -9.26 15.01
N LEU A 502 9.19 -9.91 14.67
CA LEU A 502 9.43 -11.32 14.91
C LEU A 502 9.85 -11.63 16.37
N ALA A 503 9.98 -10.63 17.25
CA ALA A 503 10.43 -10.85 18.62
C ALA A 503 9.28 -11.26 19.55
N GLY A 504 9.50 -12.31 20.35
CA GLY A 504 8.70 -12.71 21.53
C GLY A 504 7.21 -12.37 21.46
N ASN A 505 6.78 -11.44 22.32
CA ASN A 505 5.38 -11.05 22.44
C ASN A 505 4.83 -10.33 21.20
N ASN A 506 5.63 -9.52 20.51
CA ASN A 506 5.19 -8.79 19.31
C ASN A 506 4.67 -9.78 18.26
N PHE A 507 5.42 -10.86 18.02
CA PHE A 507 5.02 -11.87 17.06
C PHE A 507 3.79 -12.67 17.51
N ARG A 508 3.64 -12.89 18.84
CA ARG A 508 2.44 -13.54 19.38
C ARG A 508 1.18 -12.69 19.16
N ILE A 509 1.25 -11.39 19.44
CA ILE A 509 0.13 -10.47 19.20
C ILE A 509 -0.15 -10.38 17.70
N PHE A 510 0.88 -10.26 16.86
CA PHE A 510 0.73 -10.24 15.40
C PHE A 510 0.04 -11.51 14.86
N ARG A 511 0.38 -12.69 15.37
CA ARG A 511 -0.33 -13.94 15.02
C ARG A 511 -1.81 -13.90 15.39
N THR A 512 -2.14 -13.26 16.51
CA THR A 512 -3.54 -13.08 16.93
C THR A 512 -4.24 -12.10 15.99
N PHE A 513 -3.58 -11.00 15.63
CA PHE A 513 -4.06 -10.05 14.63
C PHE A 513 -4.36 -10.73 13.29
N VAL A 514 -3.44 -11.53 12.74
CA VAL A 514 -3.66 -12.30 11.50
C VAL A 514 -4.89 -13.21 11.62
N ARG A 515 -4.99 -13.97 12.72
CA ARG A 515 -6.15 -14.84 12.97
C ARG A 515 -7.47 -14.06 13.05
N LYS A 516 -7.47 -12.88 13.66
CA LYS A 516 -8.65 -12.00 13.73
C LYS A 516 -8.99 -11.37 12.38
N MET A 517 -8.00 -11.04 11.57
CA MET A 517 -8.20 -10.60 10.19
C MET A 517 -8.85 -11.69 9.34
N HIS A 518 -8.53 -12.95 9.60
CA HIS A 518 -9.13 -14.13 8.99
C HIS A 518 -10.50 -14.52 9.57
N ALA A 519 -11.11 -13.68 10.40
CA ALA A 519 -12.37 -13.98 11.08
C ALA A 519 -12.32 -15.28 11.91
N ASP A 520 -11.21 -15.49 12.62
CA ASP A 520 -10.88 -16.69 13.42
C ASP A 520 -10.72 -18.01 12.64
N LEU A 521 -10.71 -17.94 11.31
CA LEU A 521 -10.42 -19.07 10.42
C LEU A 521 -8.92 -19.30 10.27
N ASP A 522 -8.57 -20.51 9.84
CA ASP A 522 -7.23 -20.80 9.36
C ASP A 522 -7.00 -20.15 7.99
N TYR A 523 -5.73 -20.05 7.58
CA TYR A 523 -5.33 -19.52 6.29
C TYR A 523 -6.10 -20.17 5.12
N CYS A 524 -6.66 -19.33 4.24
CA CYS A 524 -7.34 -19.76 3.03
C CYS A 524 -6.52 -19.38 1.78
N PRO A 525 -5.91 -20.36 1.07
CA PRO A 525 -5.04 -20.07 -0.07
C PRO A 525 -5.76 -19.65 -1.35
N ASP A 526 -7.07 -19.88 -1.46
CA ASP A 526 -7.86 -19.61 -2.65
C ASP A 526 -8.77 -18.38 -2.45
N PRO A 527 -8.46 -17.25 -3.09
CA PRO A 527 -9.26 -16.04 -3.02
C PRO A 527 -10.72 -16.20 -3.48
N ALA A 528 -11.02 -17.17 -4.35
CA ALA A 528 -12.38 -17.43 -4.77
C ALA A 528 -13.28 -17.88 -3.60
N ARG A 529 -12.72 -18.61 -2.63
CA ARG A 529 -13.47 -19.13 -1.47
C ARG A 529 -13.97 -18.03 -0.54
N TYR A 530 -13.27 -16.90 -0.44
CA TYR A 530 -13.69 -15.75 0.38
C TYR A 530 -14.24 -14.57 -0.43
N GLY A 531 -14.68 -14.84 -1.67
CA GLY A 531 -15.40 -13.89 -2.51
C GLY A 531 -14.53 -12.87 -3.25
N ARG A 532 -13.24 -13.15 -3.45
CA ARG A 532 -12.31 -12.27 -4.20
C ARG A 532 -11.53 -13.02 -5.28
N PRO A 533 -12.21 -13.67 -6.25
CA PRO A 533 -11.51 -14.37 -7.32
C PRO A 533 -10.64 -13.40 -8.13
N ILE A 534 -9.37 -13.77 -8.34
CA ILE A 534 -8.46 -12.99 -9.20
C ILE A 534 -8.67 -13.45 -10.65
N ARG A 535 -9.41 -12.63 -11.40
CA ARG A 535 -9.68 -12.85 -12.82
C ARG A 535 -8.60 -12.21 -13.70
N PRO A 536 -8.47 -12.62 -14.97
CA PRO A 536 -7.65 -11.91 -15.94
C PRO A 536 -8.06 -10.44 -16.02
N LEU A 537 -7.09 -9.54 -15.94
CA LEU A 537 -7.30 -8.09 -16.02
C LEU A 537 -7.92 -7.72 -17.36
N GLU A 538 -9.04 -6.99 -17.33
CA GLU A 538 -9.71 -6.49 -18.51
C GLU A 538 -9.19 -5.11 -18.90
N ARG A 539 -9.45 -4.71 -20.16
CA ARG A 539 -9.03 -3.39 -20.64
C ARG A 539 -9.77 -2.29 -19.87
N SER A 540 -9.06 -1.22 -19.52
CA SER A 540 -9.67 -0.02 -18.92
C SER A 540 -10.86 0.48 -19.74
N LYS A 541 -11.88 0.96 -19.02
CA LYS A 541 -13.05 1.63 -19.60
C LYS A 541 -12.60 2.91 -20.34
N PRO A 542 -13.46 3.46 -21.22
CA PRO A 542 -13.20 4.73 -21.89
C PRO A 542 -12.84 5.85 -20.90
N GLU A 543 -12.10 6.82 -21.40
CA GLU A 543 -11.68 7.96 -20.61
C GLU A 543 -12.85 8.79 -20.09
N ILE A 544 -12.74 9.20 -18.83
CA ILE A 544 -13.76 9.97 -18.12
C ILE A 544 -13.34 11.44 -18.21
N PRO A 545 -14.14 12.32 -18.84
CA PRO A 545 -13.84 13.74 -18.89
C PRO A 545 -13.68 14.34 -17.49
N MET A 546 -12.83 15.36 -17.34
CA MET A 546 -12.52 15.96 -16.04
C MET A 546 -13.78 16.47 -15.33
N GLU A 547 -14.73 17.06 -16.05
CA GLU A 547 -15.99 17.55 -15.47
C GLU A 547 -16.78 16.42 -14.80
N ARG A 548 -16.76 15.23 -15.40
CA ARG A 548 -17.40 14.02 -14.88
C ARG A 548 -16.63 13.41 -13.71
N LEU A 549 -15.30 13.53 -13.68
CA LEU A 549 -14.50 13.17 -12.51
C LEU A 549 -14.84 14.09 -11.33
N LEU A 550 -14.93 15.40 -11.58
CA LEU A 550 -15.19 16.40 -10.57
C LEU A 550 -16.62 16.38 -10.03
N GLU A 551 -17.59 15.74 -10.68
CA GLU A 551 -18.88 15.43 -10.05
C GLU A 551 -18.72 14.58 -8.77
N ALA A 552 -17.64 13.79 -8.65
CA ALA A 552 -17.33 13.01 -7.47
C ALA A 552 -16.87 13.86 -6.27
N THR A 553 -16.68 15.17 -6.46
CA THR A 553 -16.34 16.07 -5.34
C THR A 553 -17.55 16.46 -4.51
N ALA A 554 -18.77 16.08 -4.95
CA ALA A 554 -19.98 16.33 -4.19
C ALA A 554 -19.85 15.69 -2.78
N PRO A 555 -20.01 16.47 -1.70
CA PRO A 555 -19.92 15.95 -0.35
C PRO A 555 -20.92 14.82 -0.11
N ALA A 556 -20.44 13.71 0.45
CA ALA A 556 -21.28 12.60 0.83
C ALA A 556 -20.81 12.07 2.19
N PRO A 557 -21.74 11.77 3.12
CA PRO A 557 -21.37 11.26 4.43
C PRO A 557 -20.60 9.94 4.26
N ALA A 558 -19.55 9.78 5.07
CA ALA A 558 -18.87 8.50 5.19
C ALA A 558 -19.86 7.43 5.65
N PHE A 559 -19.62 6.18 5.26
CA PHE A 559 -20.38 5.06 5.79
C PHE A 559 -20.12 4.94 7.30
N PRO A 560 -21.11 4.46 8.07
CA PRO A 560 -20.96 4.32 9.51
C PRO A 560 -19.94 3.23 9.83
N PHE A 561 -19.08 3.52 10.80
CA PHE A 561 -18.16 2.57 11.42
C PHE A 561 -18.61 2.36 12.86
N ASP A 562 -18.46 1.14 13.35
CA ASP A 562 -18.67 0.83 14.75
C ASP A 562 -17.62 1.55 15.62
N ALA A 563 -17.90 1.66 16.92
CA ALA A 563 -16.98 2.33 17.84
C ALA A 563 -15.70 1.51 18.09
N GLU A 564 -15.79 0.20 17.99
CA GLU A 564 -14.69 -0.75 18.19
C GLU A 564 -14.90 -2.00 17.34
N THR A 565 -13.83 -2.75 17.08
CA THR A 565 -13.93 -4.02 16.36
C THR A 565 -14.55 -5.11 17.23
N ASP A 566 -15.40 -5.93 16.63
CA ASP A 566 -15.95 -7.16 17.21
C ASP A 566 -14.92 -8.31 17.31
N MET A 567 -13.80 -8.18 16.59
CA MET A 567 -12.75 -9.19 16.47
C MET A 567 -11.46 -8.75 17.16
N SER A 568 -11.56 -8.17 18.36
CA SER A 568 -10.40 -7.65 19.10
C SER A 568 -9.31 -8.70 19.32
N VAL A 569 -8.05 -8.28 19.21
CA VAL A 569 -6.92 -9.10 19.66
C VAL A 569 -6.84 -9.18 21.19
N GLY A 570 -7.59 -8.34 21.92
CA GLY A 570 -7.60 -8.23 23.39
C GLY A 570 -7.33 -6.80 23.86
N GLY A 571 -7.55 -6.55 25.15
CA GLY A 571 -7.28 -5.27 25.84
C GLY A 571 -6.38 -5.41 27.08
N GLY A 572 -6.54 -4.55 28.08
CA GLY A 572 -5.60 -4.46 29.22
C GLY A 572 -5.37 -5.74 30.03
N LEU A 573 -6.34 -6.66 30.12
CA LEU A 573 -6.13 -7.96 30.75
C LEU A 573 -5.18 -8.85 29.94
N ALA A 574 -5.29 -8.83 28.61
CA ALA A 574 -4.41 -9.58 27.72
C ALA A 574 -2.98 -9.01 27.77
N GLU A 575 -2.84 -7.69 27.88
CA GLU A 575 -1.54 -7.03 28.09
C GLU A 575 -0.90 -7.43 29.42
N ALA A 576 -1.69 -7.53 30.49
CA ALA A 576 -1.20 -7.99 31.80
C ALA A 576 -0.70 -9.45 31.74
N ILE A 577 -1.42 -10.33 31.04
CA ILE A 577 -0.98 -11.72 30.80
C ILE A 577 0.31 -11.74 29.99
N ASP A 578 0.40 -10.90 28.95
CA ASP A 578 1.59 -10.84 28.11
C ASP A 578 2.82 -10.42 28.90
N TRP A 579 2.68 -9.42 29.78
CA TRP A 579 3.74 -8.96 30.66
C TRP A 579 4.23 -10.05 31.62
N VAL A 580 3.31 -10.85 32.17
CA VAL A 580 3.66 -11.98 33.02
C VAL A 580 4.44 -13.03 32.22
N ILE A 581 3.98 -13.39 31.02
CA ILE A 581 4.67 -14.37 30.18
C ILE A 581 6.05 -13.87 29.77
N GLY A 582 6.18 -12.60 29.36
CA GLY A 582 7.47 -12.01 29.01
C GLY A 582 8.45 -12.00 30.19
N LYS A 583 7.97 -11.78 31.42
CA LYS A 583 8.80 -11.91 32.63
C LYS A 583 9.27 -13.33 32.89
N ILE A 584 8.41 -14.33 32.67
CA ILE A 584 8.76 -15.74 32.82
C ILE A 584 9.82 -16.11 31.78
N GLU A 585 9.62 -15.75 30.52
CA GLU A 585 10.58 -16.01 29.44
C GLU A 585 11.94 -15.34 29.72
N TRP A 586 11.97 -14.11 30.23
CA TRP A 586 13.22 -13.44 30.63
C TRP A 586 13.93 -14.09 31.83
N LEU A 587 13.18 -14.72 32.74
CA LEU A 587 13.76 -15.38 33.92
C LEU A 587 14.29 -16.79 33.63
N PHE A 588 13.79 -17.45 32.59
CA PHE A 588 14.04 -18.87 32.33
C PHE A 588 14.60 -19.20 30.94
N GLY A 589 14.69 -18.22 30.03
CA GLY A 589 15.37 -18.31 28.73
C GLY A 589 16.65 -17.49 28.73
#